data_AF-A0A7W0TX02-F1
#
_entry.id   AF-A0A7W0TX02-F1
#
_cell.length_a   1.000
_cell.length_b   1.000
_cell.length_c   1.000
_cell.angle_alpha   90.00
_cell.angle_beta   90.00
_cell.angle_gamma   90.00
#
_symmetry.space_group_name_H-M   'P 1'
#
loop_
_entity.id
_entity.type
_entity.pdbx_description
1 polymer ?
#
loop_
_entity_poly.entity_id
_entity_poly.type
_entity_poly.pdbx_seq_one_letter_code
_entity_poly.pdbx_strand_id
1 'polypeptide(L)'
;MLDTLQYLLSSLRSIAGCVTNQRLLVETTGRSRRPEFACRFPGIAPIRVADPLRGAGISVRMLVSWSDREHPVGRVTDAYSYALHDRGGTELLVYHKHVAWGTAERRSPHVHVSAALRPARPNGDRAVLPLDKLHLATGAVPLAAFVRMLIEEFGARPLADDWRERLERDAG
;
A
#
# COMPACT_ATOMS: atom_id res chain seq x y z
N MET A 1 -18.63 -10.48 15.01
CA MET A 1 -17.15 -10.45 15.09
C MET A 1 -16.48 -11.11 13.90
N LEU A 2 -16.81 -12.37 13.59
CA LEU A 2 -16.34 -13.05 12.37
C LEU A 2 -16.72 -12.29 11.09
N ASP A 3 -17.95 -11.75 11.03
CA ASP A 3 -18.47 -11.11 9.82
C ASP A 3 -17.72 -9.82 9.45
N THR A 4 -17.33 -9.00 10.42
CA THR A 4 -16.59 -7.75 10.18
C THR A 4 -15.17 -8.02 9.68
N LEU A 5 -14.48 -8.99 10.27
CA LEU A 5 -13.16 -9.40 9.82
C LEU A 5 -13.24 -10.03 8.42
N GLN A 6 -14.21 -10.91 8.18
CA GLN A 6 -14.44 -11.50 6.87
C GLN A 6 -14.76 -10.44 5.82
N TYR A 7 -15.58 -9.44 6.16
CA TYR A 7 -15.90 -8.31 5.29
C TYR A 7 -14.66 -7.48 4.93
N LEU A 8 -13.82 -7.14 5.93
CA LEU A 8 -12.57 -6.42 5.68
C LEU A 8 -11.64 -7.22 4.78
N LEU A 9 -11.42 -8.51 5.08
CA LEU A 9 -10.55 -9.36 4.29
C LEU A 9 -11.09 -9.56 2.87
N SER A 10 -12.41 -9.64 2.71
CA SER A 10 -13.06 -9.69 1.40
C SER A 10 -12.83 -8.39 0.62
N SER A 11 -12.96 -7.23 1.27
CA SER A 11 -12.68 -5.91 0.70
C SER A 11 -11.22 -5.78 0.24
N LEU A 12 -10.25 -6.11 1.11
CA LEU A 12 -8.83 -6.06 0.78
C LEU A 12 -8.47 -7.00 -0.38
N ARG A 13 -9.06 -8.20 -0.41
CA ARG A 13 -8.89 -9.15 -1.52
C ARG A 13 -9.54 -8.65 -2.81
N SER A 14 -10.72 -8.04 -2.72
CA SER A 14 -11.42 -7.43 -3.86
C SER A 14 -10.58 -6.33 -4.50
N ILE A 15 -10.02 -5.43 -3.67
CA ILE A 15 -9.13 -4.35 -4.12
C ILE A 15 -7.84 -4.90 -4.73
N ALA A 16 -7.13 -5.77 -4.01
CA ALA A 16 -5.88 -6.38 -4.48
C ALA A 16 -6.08 -7.16 -5.78
N GLY A 17 -7.22 -7.87 -5.89
CA GLY A 17 -7.62 -8.63 -7.06
C GLY A 17 -7.74 -7.80 -8.34
N CYS A 18 -7.87 -6.47 -8.24
CA CYS A 18 -7.87 -5.60 -9.42
C CYS A 18 -6.52 -5.57 -10.15
N VAL A 19 -5.39 -5.87 -9.48
CA VAL A 19 -4.04 -5.75 -10.07
C VAL A 19 -3.18 -7.01 -9.92
N THR A 20 -3.66 -8.02 -9.19
CA THR A 20 -2.94 -9.29 -9.02
C THR A 20 -3.83 -10.49 -8.75
N ASN A 21 -3.42 -11.65 -9.25
CA ASN A 21 -4.00 -12.95 -8.92
C ASN A 21 -3.35 -13.60 -7.69
N GLN A 22 -2.32 -12.97 -7.09
CA GLN A 22 -1.72 -13.50 -5.89
C GLN A 22 -2.65 -13.33 -4.69
N ARG A 23 -2.73 -14.39 -3.88
CA ARG A 23 -3.56 -14.40 -2.69
C ARG A 23 -2.95 -13.52 -1.60
N LEU A 24 -3.69 -12.53 -1.12
CA LEU A 24 -3.33 -11.79 0.09
C LEU A 24 -3.38 -12.75 1.31
N LEU A 25 -2.24 -12.97 1.94
CA LEU A 25 -2.11 -13.73 3.18
C LEU A 25 -2.50 -12.86 4.36
N VAL A 26 -3.09 -13.49 5.38
CA VAL A 26 -3.51 -12.86 6.62
C VAL A 26 -2.95 -13.68 7.76
N GLU A 27 -2.18 -13.02 8.63
CA GLU A 27 -1.51 -13.66 9.77
C GLU A 27 -1.86 -12.89 11.04
N THR A 28 -2.11 -13.59 12.14
CA THR A 28 -2.22 -12.96 13.46
C THR A 28 -0.82 -12.64 13.98
N THR A 29 -0.55 -11.40 14.39
CA THR A 29 0.82 -10.99 14.77
C THR A 29 1.21 -11.41 16.19
N GLY A 30 0.26 -11.85 17.03
CA GLY A 30 0.49 -12.41 18.37
C GLY A 30 1.17 -11.47 19.39
N ARG A 31 1.41 -10.20 19.01
CA ARG A 31 2.31 -9.29 19.73
C ARG A 31 1.60 -8.28 20.65
N SER A 32 0.27 -8.23 20.65
CA SER A 32 -0.46 -7.23 21.43
C SER A 32 -1.69 -7.80 22.13
N ARG A 33 -2.18 -7.06 23.13
CA ARG A 33 -3.43 -7.39 23.87
C ARG A 33 -4.68 -7.18 23.01
N ARG A 34 -4.55 -6.61 21.81
CA ARG A 34 -5.61 -6.44 20.80
C ARG A 34 -5.33 -7.41 19.63
N PRO A 35 -6.36 -7.99 19.00
CA PRO A 35 -6.12 -8.81 17.81
C PRO A 35 -5.58 -7.92 16.68
N GLU A 36 -4.36 -8.22 16.26
CA GLU A 36 -3.67 -7.57 15.15
C GLU A 36 -3.48 -8.56 14.01
N PHE A 37 -3.82 -8.13 12.81
CA PHE A 37 -3.70 -8.90 11.59
C PHE A 37 -2.71 -8.23 10.65
N ALA A 38 -1.69 -8.97 10.25
CA ALA A 38 -0.82 -8.59 9.16
C ALA A 38 -1.39 -9.15 7.85
N CYS A 39 -1.65 -8.27 6.89
CA CYS A 39 -1.99 -8.66 5.53
C CYS A 39 -0.78 -8.43 4.63
N ARG A 40 -0.35 -9.45 3.88
CA ARG A 40 0.80 -9.35 2.97
C ARG A 40 0.65 -10.26 1.77
N PHE A 41 1.30 -9.93 0.67
CA PHE A 41 1.46 -10.89 -0.41
C PHE A 41 2.55 -11.93 -0.09
N PRO A 42 2.42 -13.18 -0.55
CA PRO A 42 3.41 -14.22 -0.34
C PRO A 42 4.68 -13.95 -1.17
N GLY A 43 5.82 -14.38 -0.64
CA GLY A 43 7.11 -14.22 -1.29
C GLY A 43 7.82 -12.90 -0.95
N ILE A 44 9.08 -12.81 -1.40
CA ILE A 44 9.95 -11.62 -1.24
C ILE A 44 9.92 -10.76 -2.52
N ALA A 45 9.53 -11.36 -3.65
CA ALA A 45 9.51 -10.69 -4.93
C ALA A 45 8.28 -9.77 -5.06
N PRO A 46 8.46 -8.54 -5.55
CA PRO A 46 7.34 -7.68 -5.92
C PRO A 46 6.39 -8.39 -6.88
N ILE A 47 5.09 -8.21 -6.67
CA ILE A 47 4.06 -8.71 -7.57
C ILE A 47 4.17 -7.98 -8.89
N ARG A 48 4.33 -8.74 -9.98
CA ARG A 48 4.24 -8.18 -11.32
C ARG A 48 2.84 -7.64 -11.55
N VAL A 49 2.78 -6.34 -11.78
CA VAL A 49 1.59 -5.69 -12.25
C VAL A 49 1.48 -5.99 -13.75
N ALA A 50 0.28 -6.31 -14.24
CA ALA A 50 0.08 -6.52 -15.67
C ALA A 50 0.36 -5.17 -16.41
N ASP A 51 1.21 -5.17 -17.45
CA ASP A 51 1.87 -4.01 -18.10
C ASP A 51 0.91 -2.89 -18.63
N PRO A 52 1.34 -1.61 -18.86
CA PRO A 52 2.65 -1.12 -19.26
C PRO A 52 3.37 -0.20 -18.26
N LEU A 53 4.34 -0.77 -17.55
CA LEU A 53 5.51 -0.05 -17.02
C LEU A 53 6.75 -0.94 -17.09
N ARG A 54 7.02 -1.53 -18.26
CA ARG A 54 8.27 -2.25 -18.57
C ARG A 54 8.71 -3.23 -17.46
N GLY A 55 7.78 -3.84 -16.73
CA GLY A 55 8.06 -4.80 -15.65
C GLY A 55 8.10 -4.26 -14.22
N ALA A 56 7.47 -3.13 -13.89
CA ALA A 56 7.29 -2.69 -12.50
C ALA A 56 6.61 -3.77 -11.62
N GLY A 57 6.90 -3.73 -10.32
CA GLY A 57 6.31 -4.64 -9.33
C GLY A 57 5.83 -3.92 -8.08
N ILE A 58 4.92 -4.53 -7.33
CA ILE A 58 4.36 -3.94 -6.11
C ILE A 58 4.57 -4.83 -4.91
N SER A 59 4.72 -4.24 -3.74
CA SER A 59 4.60 -4.96 -2.47
C SER A 59 3.62 -4.23 -1.56
N VAL A 60 2.78 -5.00 -0.88
CA VAL A 60 1.78 -4.48 0.06
C VAL A 60 1.94 -5.24 1.36
N ARG A 61 2.11 -4.49 2.44
CA ARG A 61 2.05 -4.93 3.82
C ARG A 61 1.10 -4.01 4.56
N MET A 62 0.06 -4.57 5.17
CA MET A 62 -0.85 -3.83 6.04
C MET A 62 -0.82 -4.45 7.42
N LEU A 63 -0.86 -3.60 8.44
CA LEU A 63 -1.17 -4.00 9.81
C LEU A 63 -2.52 -3.38 10.15
N VAL A 64 -3.51 -4.23 10.30
CA VAL A 64 -4.84 -3.85 10.76
C VAL A 64 -4.93 -4.25 12.22
N SER A 65 -5.11 -3.28 13.10
CA SER A 65 -5.56 -3.56 14.46
C SER A 65 -7.05 -3.27 14.56
N TRP A 66 -7.71 -3.98 15.46
CA TRP A 66 -9.13 -3.81 15.70
C TRP A 66 -9.41 -3.71 17.20
N SER A 67 -10.33 -2.83 17.55
CA SER A 67 -10.70 -2.45 18.91
C SER A 67 -12.22 -2.35 19.01
N ASP A 68 -12.85 -3.29 19.72
CA ASP A 68 -14.28 -3.28 20.04
C ASP A 68 -14.74 -2.02 20.79
N ARG A 69 -13.81 -1.35 21.48
CA ARG A 69 -14.14 -0.31 22.46
C ARG A 69 -14.23 1.10 21.90
N GLU A 70 -13.73 1.36 20.69
CA GLU A 70 -13.61 2.73 20.18
C GLU A 70 -14.43 3.01 18.92
N HIS A 71 -14.87 1.99 18.16
CA HIS A 71 -15.61 2.21 16.92
C HIS A 71 -16.70 1.17 16.67
N PRO A 72 -18.00 1.52 16.83
CA PRO A 72 -19.11 0.63 16.51
C PRO A 72 -19.20 0.24 15.02
N VAL A 73 -18.51 0.96 14.11
CA VAL A 73 -18.54 0.73 12.66
C VAL A 73 -17.21 1.04 11.93
N GLY A 74 -16.12 1.33 12.64
CA GLY A 74 -14.94 1.97 12.04
C GLY A 74 -13.80 1.01 11.70
N ARG A 75 -13.57 0.78 10.40
CA ARG A 75 -12.33 0.20 9.86
C ARG A 75 -11.17 1.15 10.14
N VAL A 76 -10.23 0.81 11.02
CA VAL A 76 -9.00 1.59 11.17
C VAL A 76 -7.83 0.79 10.63
N THR A 77 -7.32 1.21 9.47
CA THR A 77 -5.97 0.78 9.06
C THR A 77 -5.00 1.53 9.94
N ASP A 78 -4.52 0.81 10.94
CA ASP A 78 -3.59 1.33 11.92
C ASP A 78 -2.26 1.66 11.25
N ALA A 79 -1.65 0.69 10.58
CA ALA A 79 -0.40 0.87 9.87
C ALA A 79 -0.44 0.22 8.48
N TYR A 80 0.31 0.78 7.55
CA TYR A 80 0.43 0.23 6.21
C TYR A 80 1.78 0.57 5.59
N SER A 81 2.13 -0.22 4.59
CA SER A 81 3.28 -0.08 3.70
C SER A 81 2.89 -0.57 2.31
N TYR A 82 2.77 0.37 1.38
CA TYR A 82 2.53 0.11 -0.03
C TYR A 82 3.73 0.58 -0.81
N ALA A 83 4.49 -0.34 -1.39
CA ALA A 83 5.68 -0.01 -2.16
C ALA A 83 5.47 -0.32 -3.63
N LEU A 84 5.91 0.62 -4.46
CA LEU A 84 6.09 0.43 -5.89
C LEU A 84 7.57 0.24 -6.18
N HIS A 85 7.90 -0.76 -6.98
CA HIS A 85 9.23 -1.12 -7.42
C HIS A 85 9.32 -1.08 -8.95
N ASP A 86 10.51 -0.83 -9.49
CA ASP A 86 10.82 -1.04 -10.89
C ASP A 86 11.02 -2.54 -11.22
N ARG A 87 11.39 -2.82 -12.48
CA ARG A 87 11.68 -4.19 -12.96
C ARG A 87 12.86 -4.87 -12.26
N GLY A 88 13.84 -4.09 -11.81
CA GLY A 88 14.98 -4.59 -11.05
C GLY A 88 14.66 -4.84 -9.57
N GLY A 89 13.44 -4.53 -9.13
CA GLY A 89 13.07 -4.55 -7.72
C GLY A 89 13.50 -3.30 -6.96
N THR A 90 14.05 -2.29 -7.64
CA THR A 90 14.40 -1.00 -7.04
C THR A 90 13.12 -0.33 -6.59
N GLU A 91 13.01 -0.05 -5.30
CA GLU A 91 11.93 0.75 -4.75
C GLU A 91 11.89 2.14 -5.42
N LEU A 92 10.69 2.61 -5.78
CA LEU A 92 10.44 3.91 -6.40
C LEU A 92 9.67 4.83 -5.44
N LEU A 93 8.57 4.32 -4.89
CA LEU A 93 7.69 5.04 -3.98
C LEU A 93 7.25 4.10 -2.86
N VAL A 94 7.16 4.59 -1.63
CA VAL A 94 6.54 3.84 -0.54
C VAL A 94 5.66 4.70 0.34
N TYR A 95 4.40 4.33 0.44
CA TYR A 95 3.44 4.96 1.33
C TYR A 95 3.42 4.24 2.68
N HIS A 96 3.62 4.99 3.76
CA HIS A 96 3.75 4.46 5.11
C HIS A 96 2.85 5.15 6.12
N LYS A 97 2.34 4.36 7.07
CA LYS A 97 1.82 4.82 8.35
C LYS A 97 2.26 3.84 9.43
N HIS A 98 2.81 4.33 10.54
CA HIS A 98 3.25 3.51 11.69
C HIS A 98 2.41 3.81 12.94
N VAL A 99 2.09 2.79 13.74
CA VAL A 99 1.29 2.96 14.98
C VAL A 99 2.06 2.91 16.29
N ALA A 100 3.24 2.27 16.35
CA ALA A 100 3.87 1.98 17.64
C ALA A 100 5.38 2.23 17.74
N TRP A 101 6.10 2.36 16.62
CA TRP A 101 7.57 2.46 16.64
C TRP A 101 8.05 3.64 15.79
N GLY A 102 8.86 4.53 16.37
CA GLY A 102 9.44 5.71 15.70
C GLY A 102 9.22 7.03 16.44
N THR A 103 9.87 8.10 15.96
CA THR A 103 9.64 9.48 16.42
C THR A 103 8.23 9.94 16.04
N ALA A 104 7.71 11.00 16.69
CA ALA A 104 6.38 11.54 16.39
C ALA A 104 6.16 11.87 14.89
N GLU A 105 7.19 12.39 14.23
CA GLU A 105 7.23 12.70 12.80
C GLU A 105 7.04 11.48 11.89
N ARG A 106 7.34 10.26 12.37
CA ARG A 106 7.20 9.01 11.61
C ARG A 106 5.83 8.34 11.78
N ARG A 107 4.97 8.88 12.64
CA ARG A 107 3.65 8.30 12.93
C ARG A 107 2.54 8.85 12.03
N SER A 108 2.73 10.06 11.47
CA SER A 108 1.81 10.57 10.45
C SER A 108 1.99 9.82 9.13
N PRO A 109 0.91 9.63 8.35
CA PRO A 109 1.01 9.12 7.00
C PRO A 109 1.95 9.94 6.11
N HIS A 110 2.87 9.26 5.43
CA HIS A 110 3.83 9.90 4.53
C HIS A 110 4.22 8.97 3.37
N VAL A 111 4.91 9.54 2.39
CA VAL A 111 5.53 8.82 1.28
C VAL A 111 7.04 9.05 1.28
N HIS A 112 7.78 7.96 1.03
CA HIS A 112 9.19 8.00 0.65
C HIS A 112 9.30 7.98 -0.87
N VAL A 113 10.18 8.84 -1.38
CA VAL A 113 10.56 8.85 -2.80
C VAL A 113 11.99 8.34 -2.89
N SER A 114 12.20 7.29 -3.68
CA SER A 114 13.50 6.66 -3.81
C SER A 114 14.56 7.61 -4.35
N ALA A 115 15.77 7.53 -3.79
CA ALA A 115 16.94 8.22 -4.33
C ALA A 115 17.34 7.72 -5.74
N ALA A 116 16.77 6.60 -6.20
CA ALA A 116 16.91 6.15 -7.59
C ALA A 116 16.21 7.11 -8.57
N LEU A 117 15.19 7.85 -8.12
CA LEU A 117 14.56 8.90 -8.91
C LEU A 117 15.45 10.14 -8.90
N ARG A 118 16.11 10.38 -10.02
CA ARG A 118 16.96 11.56 -10.21
C ARG A 118 16.22 12.62 -11.01
N PRO A 119 15.72 13.70 -10.38
CA PRO A 119 14.97 14.72 -11.09
C PRO A 119 15.84 15.41 -12.14
N ALA A 120 15.21 15.72 -13.27
CA ALA A 120 15.83 16.49 -14.33
C ALA A 120 16.03 17.94 -13.90
N ARG A 121 17.20 18.48 -14.21
CA ARG A 121 17.51 19.90 -14.08
C ARG A 121 17.19 20.61 -15.41
N PRO A 122 16.97 21.94 -15.40
CA PRO A 122 16.71 22.70 -16.61
C PRO A 122 17.80 22.57 -17.69
N ASN A 123 19.04 22.28 -17.29
CA ASN A 123 20.17 22.09 -18.20
C ASN A 123 20.30 20.64 -18.73
N GLY A 124 19.34 19.76 -18.44
CA GLY A 124 19.34 18.35 -18.85
C GLY A 124 20.11 17.41 -17.92
N ASP A 125 20.84 17.93 -16.94
CA ASP A 125 21.52 17.11 -15.93
C ASP A 125 20.51 16.45 -14.98
N ARG A 126 20.94 15.38 -14.32
CA ARG A 126 20.14 14.74 -13.27
C ARG A 126 20.71 15.07 -11.90
N ALA A 127 19.87 15.65 -11.03
CA ALA A 127 20.28 15.94 -9.67
C ALA A 127 20.27 14.67 -8.81
N VAL A 128 21.26 14.52 -7.94
CA VAL A 128 21.18 13.59 -6.81
C VAL A 128 20.64 14.38 -5.63
N LEU A 129 19.40 14.09 -5.26
CA LEU A 129 18.77 14.63 -4.06
C LEU A 129 18.53 13.47 -3.08
N PRO A 130 18.76 13.67 -1.77
CA PRO A 130 18.52 12.64 -0.75
C PRO A 130 17.02 12.51 -0.44
N LEU A 131 16.21 12.25 -1.46
CA LEU A 131 14.75 12.18 -1.35
C LEU A 131 14.30 11.03 -0.42
N ASP A 132 15.11 9.98 -0.33
CA ASP A 132 14.90 8.82 0.55
C ASP A 132 14.93 9.19 2.05
N LYS A 133 15.57 10.31 2.40
CA LYS A 133 15.64 10.84 3.76
C LYS A 133 14.44 11.69 4.14
N LEU A 134 13.61 12.07 3.17
CA LEU A 134 12.45 12.93 3.38
C LEU A 134 11.19 12.10 3.61
N HIS A 135 10.32 12.59 4.50
CA HIS A 135 9.00 12.01 4.75
C HIS A 135 7.97 13.01 4.24
N LEU A 136 7.49 12.82 3.01
CA LEU A 136 6.54 13.76 2.41
C LEU A 136 5.14 13.43 2.95
N ALA A 137 4.49 14.39 3.62
CA ALA A 137 3.17 14.16 4.22
C ALA A 137 2.10 13.88 3.14
N THR A 138 1.26 12.87 3.36
CA THR A 138 0.22 12.45 2.38
C THR A 138 -1.20 12.46 2.94
N GLY A 139 -1.37 12.49 4.25
CA GLY A 139 -2.63 12.03 4.85
C GLY A 139 -2.82 10.51 4.67
N ALA A 140 -3.89 9.96 5.25
CA ALA A 140 -4.14 8.52 5.15
C ALA A 140 -4.40 8.12 3.69
N VAL A 141 -3.68 7.10 3.21
CA VAL A 141 -3.84 6.57 1.85
C VAL A 141 -4.54 5.21 1.95
N PRO A 142 -5.80 5.09 1.47
CA PRO A 142 -6.47 3.80 1.36
C PRO A 142 -5.77 2.92 0.33
N LEU A 143 -5.81 1.59 0.52
CA LEU A 143 -5.29 0.65 -0.47
C LEU A 143 -5.97 0.83 -1.84
N ALA A 144 -7.28 1.16 -1.86
CA ALA A 144 -8.01 1.41 -3.10
C ALA A 144 -7.45 2.61 -3.88
N ALA A 145 -7.03 3.68 -3.20
CA ALA A 145 -6.41 4.84 -3.84
C ALA A 145 -5.03 4.49 -4.43
N PHE A 146 -4.23 3.70 -3.70
CA PHE A 146 -2.95 3.19 -4.20
C PHE A 146 -3.16 2.33 -5.46
N VAL A 147 -4.09 1.36 -5.42
CA VAL A 147 -4.41 0.50 -6.58
C VAL A 147 -4.98 1.29 -7.76
N ARG A 148 -5.82 2.30 -7.52
CA ARG A 148 -6.32 3.21 -8.56
C ARG A 148 -5.16 3.93 -9.25
N MET A 149 -4.25 4.52 -8.47
CA MET A 149 -3.07 5.20 -9.01
C MET A 149 -2.21 4.24 -9.86
N LEU A 150 -2.06 2.97 -9.44
CA LEU A 150 -1.36 1.99 -10.26
C LEU A 150 -2.01 1.82 -11.64
N ILE A 151 -3.34 1.73 -11.71
CA ILE A 151 -4.09 1.53 -12.95
C ILE A 151 -4.09 2.79 -13.83
N GLU A 152 -4.45 3.94 -13.25
CA GLU A 152 -4.69 5.17 -14.02
C GLU A 152 -3.39 5.89 -14.40
N GLU A 153 -2.41 5.93 -13.50
CA GLU A 153 -1.19 6.75 -13.69
C GLU A 153 0.02 5.90 -14.11
N PHE A 154 0.10 4.67 -13.59
CA PHE A 154 1.21 3.74 -13.86
C PHE A 154 0.84 2.68 -14.92
N GLY A 155 -0.37 2.77 -15.47
CA GLY A 155 -0.84 1.94 -16.57
C GLY A 155 -1.11 0.48 -16.21
N ALA A 156 -1.14 0.10 -14.93
CA ALA A 156 -1.44 -1.27 -14.53
C ALA A 156 -2.70 -1.80 -15.23
N ARG A 157 -2.56 -2.86 -16.02
CA ARG A 157 -3.71 -3.50 -16.64
C ARG A 157 -4.58 -4.10 -15.54
N PRO A 158 -5.85 -3.65 -15.41
CA PRO A 158 -6.76 -4.21 -14.44
C PRO A 158 -7.05 -5.67 -14.79
N LEU A 159 -7.17 -6.52 -13.78
CA LEU A 159 -7.57 -7.93 -13.91
C LEU A 159 -9.08 -8.14 -13.73
N ALA A 160 -9.79 -7.12 -13.23
CA ALA A 160 -11.23 -7.12 -13.07
C ALA A 160 -11.86 -6.04 -13.96
N ASP A 161 -12.87 -6.39 -14.74
CA ASP A 161 -13.54 -5.44 -15.64
C ASP A 161 -14.29 -4.34 -14.86
N ASP A 162 -14.82 -4.68 -13.70
CA ASP A 162 -15.55 -3.80 -12.76
C ASP A 162 -14.62 -3.12 -11.72
N TRP A 163 -13.32 -3.01 -12.01
CA TRP A 163 -12.35 -2.52 -11.02
C TRP A 163 -12.71 -1.14 -10.45
N ARG A 164 -13.24 -0.21 -11.26
CA ARG A 164 -13.63 1.14 -10.80
C ARG A 164 -14.65 1.07 -9.67
N GLU A 165 -15.72 0.31 -9.89
CA GLU A 165 -16.80 0.12 -8.91
C GLU A 165 -16.28 -0.54 -7.63
N ARG A 166 -15.38 -1.52 -7.76
CA ARG A 166 -14.74 -2.16 -6.60
C ARG A 166 -13.91 -1.17 -5.78
N LEU A 167 -13.13 -0.31 -6.45
CA LEU A 167 -12.29 0.67 -5.78
C LEU A 167 -13.11 1.81 -5.16
N GLU A 168 -14.23 2.21 -5.77
CA GLU A 168 -15.12 3.25 -5.24
C GLU A 168 -15.87 2.80 -3.99
N ARG A 169 -16.39 1.57 -4.00
CA ARG A 169 -17.08 0.98 -2.84
C ARG A 169 -16.18 0.91 -1.60
N ASP A 170 -14.87 0.76 -1.81
CA ASP A 170 -13.89 0.55 -0.74
C ASP A 170 -12.93 1.74 -0.55
N ALA A 171 -13.27 2.92 -1.06
CA ALA A 171 -12.47 4.16 -0.94
C ALA A 171 -12.61 4.87 0.42
N GLY A 172 -13.51 4.39 1.30
CA GLY A 172 -13.85 4.99 2.60
C GLY A 172 -13.38 4.19 3.80
#